data_AF-A0A7W6AQV3-F1
#
_entry.id   AF-A0A7W6AQV3-F1
#
_cell.length_a   1.000
_cell.length_b   1.000
_cell.length_c   1.000
_cell.angle_alpha   90.00
_cell.angle_beta   90.00
_cell.angle_gamma   90.00
#
_symmetry.space_group_name_H-M   'P 1'
#
loop_
_entity.id
_entity.type
_entity.pdbx_description
1 polymer ?
#
loop_
_entity_poly.entity_id
_entity_poly.type
_entity_poly.pdbx_seq_one_letter_code
_entity_poly.pdbx_strand_id
1 'polypeptide(L)'
;MLRCVALILGLLLISGAALAEKPPAVAPGVPRSETLKPVAVYDRDGNVTSAVPFARNGKAFALPVSTTPQTYEIVQPDGAPVYRGLNLCPADIVIASVSVTAPVTTQAVTFGGKTLSNVRLVTSATGAVNEFEDTVFMARSGRVLGSSSNPMGGQTRYVSIMALADLQGVACAFRLHYGNGN
;
A
#
# COMPACT_ATOMS: atom_id res chain seq x y z
N MET A 1 -56.51 25.76 -50.26
CA MET A 1 -55.17 25.18 -50.02
C MET A 1 -55.09 24.63 -48.59
N LEU A 2 -55.87 23.59 -48.28
CA LEU A 2 -56.10 23.13 -46.90
C LEU A 2 -56.21 21.59 -46.80
N ARG A 3 -55.35 20.85 -47.52
CA ARG A 3 -55.39 19.37 -47.57
C ARG A 3 -54.04 18.65 -47.42
N CYS A 4 -52.94 19.33 -47.12
CA CYS A 4 -51.62 18.69 -47.02
C CYS A 4 -51.01 18.61 -45.62
N VAL A 5 -51.68 19.12 -44.57
CA VAL A 5 -51.05 19.22 -43.22
C VAL A 5 -51.30 17.99 -42.34
N ALA A 6 -52.27 17.13 -42.68
CA ALA A 6 -52.64 15.99 -41.84
C ALA A 6 -51.72 14.76 -41.96
N LEU A 7 -50.84 14.69 -42.97
CA LEU A 7 -50.02 13.49 -43.20
C LEU A 7 -48.65 13.50 -42.50
N ILE A 8 -48.18 14.67 -42.04
CA ILE A 8 -46.84 14.79 -41.43
C ILE A 8 -46.89 14.55 -39.90
N LEU A 9 -48.06 14.72 -39.27
CA LEU A 9 -48.21 14.52 -37.82
C LEU A 9 -48.36 13.03 -37.41
N GLY A 10 -48.56 12.11 -38.37
CA GLY A 10 -48.74 10.68 -38.10
C GLY A 10 -47.44 9.86 -38.00
N LEU A 11 -46.30 10.40 -38.46
CA LEU A 11 -45.02 9.68 -38.48
C LEU A 11 -44.13 9.94 -37.25
N LEU A 12 -44.54 10.79 -36.32
CA LEU A 12 -43.71 11.22 -35.17
C LEU A 12 -43.97 10.46 -33.86
N LEU A 13 -44.64 9.29 -33.91
CA LEU A 13 -44.99 8.50 -32.71
C LEU A 13 -44.34 7.11 -32.66
N ILE A 14 -43.34 6.83 -33.49
CA ILE A 14 -42.56 5.58 -33.45
C ILE A 14 -41.07 5.88 -33.21
N SER A 15 -40.75 6.83 -32.34
CA SER A 15 -39.43 6.89 -31.71
C SER A 15 -39.50 6.02 -30.46
N GLY A 16 -39.33 4.71 -30.67
CA GLY A 16 -39.20 3.73 -29.60
C GLY A 16 -38.14 4.19 -28.62
N ALA A 17 -38.52 4.29 -27.35
CA ALA A 17 -37.57 4.38 -26.26
C ALA A 17 -36.77 3.07 -26.25
N ALA A 18 -35.66 3.03 -26.99
CA ALA A 18 -34.58 2.12 -26.71
C ALA A 18 -34.09 2.51 -25.31
N LEU A 19 -34.67 1.89 -24.29
CA LEU A 19 -34.11 1.85 -22.95
C LEU A 19 -32.71 1.27 -23.14
N ALA A 20 -31.71 2.15 -23.22
CA ALA A 20 -30.32 1.76 -23.24
C ALA A 20 -30.09 1.00 -21.94
N GLU A 21 -30.08 -0.33 -22.06
CA GLU A 21 -29.72 -1.22 -20.97
C GLU A 21 -28.35 -0.75 -20.50
N LYS A 22 -28.26 -0.38 -19.21
CA LYS A 22 -27.04 0.17 -18.63
C LYS A 22 -25.89 -0.76 -19.04
N PRO A 23 -24.84 -0.24 -19.71
CA PRO A 23 -23.75 -1.07 -20.18
C PRO A 23 -23.29 -1.96 -19.02
N PRO A 24 -23.08 -3.26 -19.24
CA PRO A 24 -22.59 -4.14 -18.19
C PRO A 24 -21.32 -3.51 -17.65
N ALA A 25 -21.19 -3.44 -16.32
CA ALA A 25 -20.05 -2.80 -15.68
C ALA A 25 -18.70 -3.41 -16.09
N VAL A 26 -18.72 -4.60 -16.71
CA VAL A 26 -17.57 -5.23 -17.35
C VAL A 26 -17.97 -5.85 -18.68
N ALA A 27 -17.15 -5.63 -19.70
CA ALA A 27 -17.32 -6.20 -21.02
C ALA A 27 -17.26 -7.74 -20.98
N PRO A 28 -18.18 -8.44 -21.66
CA PRO A 28 -18.11 -9.89 -21.81
C PRO A 28 -16.77 -10.32 -22.41
N GLY A 29 -16.09 -11.27 -21.79
CA GLY A 29 -14.80 -11.80 -22.26
C GLY A 29 -13.55 -11.08 -21.74
N VAL A 30 -13.68 -10.03 -20.91
CA VAL A 30 -12.52 -9.48 -20.19
C VAL A 30 -12.24 -10.36 -18.97
N PRO A 31 -11.08 -11.04 -18.88
CA PRO A 31 -10.73 -11.82 -17.70
C PRO A 31 -10.65 -10.89 -16.49
N ARG A 32 -11.61 -11.04 -15.57
CA ARG A 32 -11.54 -10.39 -14.26
C ARG A 32 -10.56 -11.17 -13.39
N SER A 33 -9.49 -10.51 -12.97
CA SER A 33 -8.62 -11.02 -11.90
C SER A 33 -9.35 -10.88 -10.55
N GLU A 34 -10.31 -11.77 -10.27
CA GLU A 34 -11.06 -11.73 -8.99
C GLU A 34 -10.30 -12.30 -7.79
N THR A 35 -9.14 -12.90 -8.00
CA THR A 35 -8.19 -13.21 -6.94
C THR A 35 -6.88 -13.48 -7.64
N LEU A 36 -5.80 -12.78 -7.28
CA LEU A 36 -4.46 -13.25 -7.62
C LEU A 36 -4.27 -14.56 -6.85
N LYS A 37 -4.73 -15.67 -7.42
CA LYS A 37 -4.43 -17.00 -6.89
C LYS A 37 -2.92 -17.17 -6.99
N PRO A 38 -2.28 -17.73 -5.96
CA PRO A 38 -0.86 -18.04 -6.01
C PRO A 38 -0.52 -18.80 -7.31
N VAL A 39 0.39 -18.26 -8.11
CA VAL A 39 0.97 -19.00 -9.23
C VAL A 39 2.01 -19.94 -8.61
N ALA A 40 1.74 -21.24 -8.64
CA ALA A 40 2.75 -22.23 -8.29
C ALA A 40 3.81 -22.25 -9.40
N VAL A 41 5.08 -22.09 -9.02
CA VAL A 41 6.21 -22.27 -9.93
C VAL A 41 6.67 -23.71 -9.80
N TYR A 42 6.73 -24.42 -10.91
CA TYR A 42 7.18 -25.82 -10.96
C TYR A 42 8.59 -25.90 -11.55
N ASP A 43 9.43 -26.81 -11.04
CA ASP A 43 10.66 -27.16 -11.73
C ASP A 43 10.39 -28.03 -12.96
N ARG A 44 11.50 -28.38 -13.65
CA ARG A 44 11.49 -29.26 -14.80
C ARG A 44 10.92 -30.65 -14.50
N ASP A 45 10.96 -31.09 -13.24
CA ASP A 45 10.49 -32.41 -12.80
C ASP A 45 9.03 -32.37 -12.31
N GLY A 46 8.38 -31.21 -12.38
CA GLY A 46 6.99 -31.01 -11.95
C GLY A 46 6.83 -30.83 -10.44
N ASN A 47 7.91 -30.66 -9.67
CA ASN A 47 7.84 -30.32 -8.26
C ASN A 47 7.62 -28.81 -8.12
N VAL A 48 6.86 -28.39 -7.10
CA VAL A 48 6.71 -26.96 -6.79
C VAL A 48 8.04 -26.43 -6.23
N THR A 49 8.66 -25.46 -6.88
CA THR A 49 10.03 -24.99 -6.57
C THR A 49 10.16 -23.52 -6.16
N SER A 50 9.08 -22.75 -6.19
CA SER A 50 9.06 -21.43 -5.53
C SER A 50 7.64 -21.20 -5.00
N ALA A 51 7.49 -21.25 -3.69
CA ALA A 51 7.63 -20.15 -2.73
C ALA A 51 6.33 -19.35 -2.66
N VAL A 52 5.61 -19.53 -1.55
CA VAL A 52 4.27 -19.01 -1.34
C VAL A 52 4.32 -17.50 -1.60
N PRO A 53 3.63 -16.98 -2.63
CA PRO A 53 3.61 -15.55 -2.88
C PRO A 53 3.11 -14.85 -1.64
N PHE A 54 3.75 -13.74 -1.29
CA PHE A 54 3.47 -13.00 -0.06
C PHE A 54 1.97 -12.88 0.21
N ALA A 55 1.51 -13.62 1.20
CA ALA A 55 0.16 -13.64 1.69
C ALA A 55 0.05 -12.61 2.80
N ARG A 56 -0.63 -11.49 2.52
CA ARG A 56 -0.88 -10.43 3.50
C ARG A 56 -1.67 -10.98 4.68
N ASN A 57 -1.29 -10.60 5.89
CA ASN A 57 -2.03 -10.94 7.11
C ASN A 57 -3.25 -10.03 7.36
N GLY A 58 -3.68 -9.26 6.36
CA GLY A 58 -4.77 -8.29 6.43
C GLY A 58 -4.45 -6.96 7.14
N LYS A 59 -3.31 -6.84 7.84
CA LYS A 59 -2.90 -5.60 8.51
C LYS A 59 -1.91 -4.80 7.67
N ALA A 60 -2.10 -3.48 7.68
CA ALA A 60 -1.18 -2.52 7.09
C ALA A 60 -0.89 -1.41 8.10
N PHE A 61 0.36 -0.94 8.11
CA PHE A 61 0.84 0.10 9.00
C PHE A 61 1.23 1.29 8.12
N ALA A 62 0.60 2.43 8.34
CA ALA A 62 0.95 3.67 7.66
C ALA A 62 1.96 4.43 8.51
N LEU A 63 3.10 4.75 7.95
CA LEU A 63 4.15 5.54 8.59
C LEU A 63 4.14 6.91 7.92
N PRO A 64 3.72 7.99 8.60
CA PRO A 64 3.89 9.34 8.08
C PRO A 64 5.37 9.58 7.78
N VAL A 65 5.65 10.24 6.66
CA VAL A 65 7.03 10.49 6.23
C VAL A 65 7.25 11.99 6.13
N SER A 66 8.41 12.44 6.58
CA SER A 66 8.90 13.81 6.41
C SER A 66 10.36 13.78 5.98
N THR A 67 10.91 14.93 5.63
CA THR A 67 12.35 15.07 5.33
C THR A 67 13.22 14.93 6.59
N THR A 68 12.64 15.10 7.78
CA THR A 68 13.33 14.80 9.03
C THR A 68 13.14 13.32 9.38
N PRO A 69 14.21 12.58 9.73
CA PRO A 69 14.09 11.22 10.21
C PRO A 69 13.14 11.11 11.40
N GLN A 70 12.21 10.17 11.32
CA GLN A 70 11.28 9.84 12.39
C GLN A 70 11.34 8.35 12.69
N THR A 71 11.32 8.00 13.97
CA THR A 71 11.34 6.59 14.39
C THR A 71 9.96 6.19 14.90
N TYR A 72 9.44 5.09 14.38
CA TYR A 72 8.14 4.54 14.76
C TYR A 72 8.29 3.19 15.46
N GLU A 73 7.55 3.01 16.54
CA GLU A 73 7.32 1.72 17.17
C GLU A 73 6.19 1.00 16.44
N ILE A 74 6.48 -0.22 15.99
CA ILE A 74 5.56 -1.08 15.25
C ILE A 74 5.51 -2.44 15.92
N VAL A 75 4.31 -2.91 16.22
CA VAL A 75 4.10 -4.28 16.72
C VAL A 75 3.86 -5.20 15.53
N GLN A 76 4.86 -5.99 15.18
CA GLN A 76 4.76 -7.01 14.13
C GLN A 76 3.69 -8.04 14.53
N PRO A 77 2.69 -8.32 13.69
CA PRO A 77 1.67 -9.30 14.03
C PRO A 77 2.24 -10.71 14.13
N ASP A 78 1.69 -11.49 15.05
CA ASP A 78 1.97 -12.92 15.19
C ASP A 78 1.85 -13.69 13.88
N GLY A 79 2.79 -14.60 13.64
CA GLY A 79 2.77 -15.46 12.46
C GLY A 79 2.86 -14.69 11.14
N ALA A 80 3.39 -13.46 11.14
CA ALA A 80 3.67 -12.69 9.94
C ALA A 80 5.15 -12.27 9.92
N PRO A 81 6.07 -13.21 9.65
CA PRO A 81 7.50 -13.01 9.77
C PRO A 81 8.00 -12.03 8.71
N VAL A 82 7.31 -11.88 7.58
CA VAL A 82 7.75 -11.04 6.44
C VAL A 82 6.91 -9.78 6.30
N TYR A 83 7.47 -8.77 5.66
CA TYR A 83 6.75 -7.56 5.31
C TYR A 83 6.99 -7.13 3.86
N ARG A 84 6.22 -6.15 3.38
CA ARG A 84 6.40 -5.47 2.09
C ARG A 84 6.14 -3.99 2.27
N GLY A 85 7.04 -3.18 1.74
CA GLY A 85 6.89 -1.72 1.70
C GLY A 85 6.13 -1.28 0.46
N LEU A 86 5.36 -0.21 0.59
CA LEU A 86 4.73 0.50 -0.52
C LEU A 86 4.97 2.00 -0.32
N ASN A 87 5.77 2.58 -1.20
CA ASN A 87 6.01 4.01 -1.24
C ASN A 87 4.86 4.73 -1.96
N LEU A 88 4.06 5.50 -1.21
CA LEU A 88 3.00 6.35 -1.74
C LEU A 88 3.41 7.82 -1.86
N CYS A 89 4.64 8.16 -1.46
CA CYS A 89 5.17 9.51 -1.52
C CYS A 89 5.67 9.84 -2.93
N PRO A 90 5.61 11.12 -3.34
CA PRO A 90 6.24 11.60 -4.57
C PRO A 90 7.75 11.83 -4.39
N ALA A 91 8.39 11.15 -3.44
CA ALA A 91 9.79 11.27 -3.10
C ALA A 91 10.38 9.87 -2.80
N ASP A 92 11.68 9.75 -2.98
CA ASP A 92 12.42 8.57 -2.55
C ASP A 92 12.45 8.53 -1.02
N ILE A 93 12.40 7.33 -0.45
CA ILE A 93 12.33 7.12 1.01
C ILE A 93 13.48 6.26 1.45
N VAL A 94 14.15 6.64 2.53
CA VAL A 94 15.07 5.77 3.26
C VAL A 94 14.36 5.22 4.47
N ILE A 95 14.52 3.92 4.72
CA ILE A 95 13.90 3.22 5.84
C ILE A 95 14.84 2.13 6.37
N ALA A 96 14.92 2.02 7.70
CA ALA A 96 15.71 1.01 8.39
C ALA A 96 15.06 0.54 9.69
N SER A 97 15.48 -0.64 10.14
CA SER A 97 15.25 -1.06 11.53
C SER A 97 16.38 -0.53 12.39
N VAL A 98 16.06 0.12 13.51
CA VAL A 98 17.06 0.77 14.37
C VAL A 98 17.00 0.22 15.80
N SER A 99 18.12 0.27 16.50
CA SER A 99 18.19 -0.03 17.93
C SER A 99 17.79 1.17 18.77
N VAL A 100 17.24 0.91 19.96
CA VAL A 100 16.97 1.96 20.96
C VAL A 100 18.22 2.21 21.79
N THR A 101 18.54 3.48 22.03
CA THR A 101 19.74 3.89 22.80
C THR A 101 19.39 4.46 24.17
N ALA A 102 18.10 4.60 24.46
CA ALA A 102 17.53 5.05 25.72
C ALA A 102 16.22 4.30 26.03
N PRO A 103 15.71 4.36 27.28
CA PRO A 103 14.38 3.85 27.61
C PRO A 103 13.30 4.46 26.70
N VAL A 104 12.42 3.60 26.17
CA VAL A 104 11.50 3.97 25.10
C VAL A 104 10.34 4.80 25.63
N THR A 105 10.16 5.98 25.03
CA THR A 105 8.98 6.81 25.21
C THR A 105 8.27 7.00 23.89
N THR A 106 6.93 6.93 23.89
CA THR A 106 6.14 6.99 22.67
C THR A 106 4.97 7.96 22.78
N GLN A 107 4.51 8.44 21.61
CA GLN A 107 3.30 9.23 21.47
C GLN A 107 2.40 8.69 20.35
N ALA A 108 1.10 8.96 20.47
CA ALA A 108 0.13 8.60 19.45
C ALA A 108 0.41 9.37 18.15
N VAL A 109 0.25 8.69 17.02
CA VAL A 109 0.45 9.28 15.69
C VAL A 109 -0.89 9.62 15.07
N THR A 110 -1.04 10.84 14.57
CA THR A 110 -2.21 11.26 13.78
C THR A 110 -1.79 11.47 12.32
N PHE A 111 -2.59 10.95 11.38
CA PHE A 111 -2.37 11.12 9.95
C PHE A 111 -3.70 11.31 9.24
N GLY A 112 -3.84 12.41 8.47
CA GLY A 112 -5.11 12.75 7.82
C GLY A 112 -6.27 12.91 8.82
N GLY A 113 -6.00 13.45 10.01
CA GLY A 113 -7.00 13.64 11.07
C GLY A 113 -7.39 12.36 11.82
N LYS A 114 -6.74 11.22 11.56
CA LYS A 114 -7.03 9.94 12.24
C LYS A 114 -5.85 9.46 13.06
N THR A 115 -6.10 9.00 14.27
CA THR A 115 -5.08 8.35 15.10
C THR A 115 -4.78 6.95 14.58
N LEU A 116 -3.50 6.63 14.38
CA LEU A 116 -3.03 5.32 13.95
C LEU A 116 -2.84 4.43 15.18
N SER A 117 -3.67 3.39 15.31
CA SER A 117 -3.68 2.54 16.53
C SER A 117 -2.49 1.58 16.64
N ASN A 118 -1.86 1.23 15.53
CA ASN A 118 -0.81 0.21 15.47
C ASN A 118 0.59 0.79 15.23
N VAL A 119 0.73 2.12 15.27
CA VAL A 119 1.98 2.84 15.05
C VAL A 119 2.09 3.92 16.10
N ARG A 120 3.23 3.97 16.79
CA ARG A 120 3.53 5.03 17.76
C ARG A 120 4.81 5.74 17.36
N LEU A 121 4.88 7.05 17.54
CA LEU A 121 6.10 7.82 17.29
C LEU A 121 6.99 7.72 18.52
N VAL A 122 8.22 7.26 18.34
CA VAL A 122 9.22 7.18 19.39
C VAL A 122 9.82 8.56 19.59
N THR A 123 9.79 9.03 20.84
CA THR A 123 10.31 10.35 21.22
C THR A 123 11.61 10.29 22.01
N SER A 124 11.99 9.10 22.48
CA SER A 124 13.28 8.82 23.10
C SER A 124 14.39 8.68 22.05
N ALA A 125 15.65 8.77 22.49
CA ALA A 125 16.79 8.57 21.60
C ALA A 125 16.81 7.17 20.98
N THR A 126 17.05 7.11 19.67
CA THR A 126 17.18 5.88 18.86
C THR A 126 18.28 6.09 17.83
N GLY A 127 18.74 5.01 17.19
CA GLY A 127 19.41 5.15 15.89
C GLY A 127 18.47 5.82 14.88
N ALA A 128 19.03 6.46 13.86
CA ALA A 128 18.26 7.11 12.81
C ALA A 128 18.86 6.82 11.45
N VAL A 129 18.01 6.74 10.43
CA VAL A 129 18.45 6.74 9.03
C VAL A 129 19.05 8.09 8.66
N ASN A 130 19.91 8.09 7.64
CA ASN A 130 20.35 9.29 6.91
C ASN A 130 20.17 9.10 5.40
N GLU A 131 20.42 10.14 4.61
CA GLU A 131 20.15 10.10 3.17
C GLU A 131 21.04 9.13 2.36
N PHE A 132 22.13 8.62 2.93
CA PHE A 132 23.14 7.82 2.22
C PHE A 132 23.17 6.35 2.65
N GLU A 133 22.50 6.00 3.73
CA GLU A 133 22.54 4.67 4.34
C GLU A 133 21.19 3.95 4.20
N ASP A 134 21.20 2.62 4.38
CA ASP A 134 20.01 1.76 4.41
C ASP A 134 19.22 1.59 3.10
N THR A 135 17.96 1.13 3.21
CA THR A 135 17.15 0.72 2.06
C THR A 135 16.39 1.90 1.47
N VAL A 136 16.71 2.21 0.22
CA VAL A 136 16.01 3.23 -0.56
C VAL A 136 14.82 2.66 -1.32
N PHE A 137 13.67 3.31 -1.17
CA PHE A 137 12.46 3.10 -1.93
C PHE A 137 12.24 4.26 -2.88
N MET A 138 12.52 4.04 -4.16
CA MET A 138 12.30 5.06 -5.18
C MET A 138 10.82 5.42 -5.26
N ALA A 139 10.52 6.68 -5.57
CA ALA A 139 9.17 7.18 -5.77
C ALA A 139 8.41 6.23 -6.71
N ARG A 140 7.27 5.71 -6.22
CA ARG A 140 6.39 4.77 -6.93
C ARG A 140 6.98 3.39 -7.27
N SER A 141 8.16 3.05 -6.73
CA SER A 141 8.68 1.68 -6.80
C SER A 141 8.17 0.84 -5.62
N GLY A 142 7.51 -0.27 -5.92
CA GLY A 142 7.11 -1.26 -4.92
C GLY A 142 8.28 -2.19 -4.58
N ARG A 143 9.40 -1.67 -4.07
CA ARG A 143 10.47 -2.55 -3.59
C ARG A 143 9.96 -3.37 -2.42
N VAL A 144 10.30 -4.66 -2.39
CA VAL A 144 9.94 -5.53 -1.27
C VAL A 144 11.11 -5.52 -0.30
N LEU A 145 10.90 -4.99 0.90
CA LEU A 145 11.79 -5.28 2.01
C LEU A 145 11.45 -6.67 2.55
N GLY A 146 12.35 -7.63 2.38
CA GLY A 146 12.30 -8.87 3.14
C GLY A 146 12.39 -8.59 4.64
N SER A 147 11.92 -9.52 5.47
CA SER A 147 12.07 -9.33 6.90
C SER A 147 13.48 -9.58 7.36
N SER A 148 14.03 -8.57 8.02
CA SER A 148 15.19 -8.72 8.89
C SER A 148 14.68 -9.05 10.30
N SER A 149 15.44 -9.86 11.03
CA SER A 149 15.20 -10.02 12.46
C SER A 149 15.16 -8.66 13.15
N ASN A 150 14.26 -8.51 14.11
CA ASN A 150 14.20 -7.33 14.94
C ASN A 150 15.53 -7.22 15.72
N PRO A 151 16.30 -6.12 15.57
CA PRO A 151 17.58 -5.98 16.28
C PRO A 151 17.41 -6.01 17.81
N MET A 152 16.21 -5.72 18.31
CA MET A 152 15.89 -5.71 19.74
C MET A 152 15.28 -7.03 20.24
N GLY A 153 15.04 -8.01 19.36
CA GLY A 153 14.30 -9.23 19.68
C GLY A 153 12.80 -9.00 19.93
N GLY A 154 12.02 -10.09 19.95
CA GLY A 154 10.56 -10.01 20.12
C GLY A 154 9.81 -9.39 18.93
N GLN A 155 8.54 -9.04 19.15
CA GLN A 155 7.61 -8.58 18.09
C GLN A 155 7.60 -7.06 17.88
N THR A 156 8.14 -6.28 18.83
CA THR A 156 8.13 -4.82 18.75
C THR A 156 9.37 -4.31 18.03
N ARG A 157 9.19 -3.76 16.84
CA ARG A 157 10.26 -3.24 15.99
C ARG A 157 10.25 -1.72 15.97
N TYR A 158 11.45 -1.12 15.95
CA TYR A 158 11.62 0.32 15.76
C TYR A 158 12.10 0.60 14.34
N VAL A 159 11.34 1.42 13.62
CA VAL A 159 11.56 1.71 12.21
C VAL A 159 11.82 3.18 12.04
N SER A 160 13.03 3.53 11.61
CA SER A 160 13.39 4.91 11.26
C SER A 160 13.15 5.13 9.76
N ILE A 161 12.54 6.27 9.41
CA ILE A 161 12.12 6.59 8.04
C ILE A 161 12.26 8.08 7.75
N MET A 162 12.70 8.41 6.53
CA MET A 162 12.75 9.79 6.00
C MET A 162 12.50 9.85 4.50
N ALA A 163 12.03 10.99 4.00
CA ALA A 163 12.01 11.31 2.58
C ALA A 163 13.32 12.00 2.16
N LEU A 164 13.85 11.64 0.99
CA LEU A 164 15.07 12.23 0.41
C LEU A 164 14.85 13.56 -0.30
N ALA A 165 13.59 13.98 -0.45
CA ALA A 165 13.24 15.25 -1.08
C ALA A 165 12.05 15.89 -0.37
N ASP A 166 11.95 17.21 -0.49
CA ASP A 166 10.80 17.97 0.02
C ASP A 166 9.49 17.46 -0.61
N LEU A 167 8.50 17.29 0.26
CA LEU A 167 7.16 16.82 -0.09
C LEU A 167 6.25 17.97 -0.55
N GLN A 168 6.73 19.22 -0.55
CA GLN A 168 5.97 20.41 -0.98
C GLN A 168 4.65 20.59 -0.21
N GLY A 169 4.67 20.27 1.09
CA GLY A 169 3.48 20.31 1.96
C GLY A 169 2.49 19.16 1.72
N VAL A 170 2.78 18.21 0.83
CA VAL A 170 1.96 17.03 0.62
C VAL A 170 2.20 16.04 1.75
N ALA A 171 1.19 15.85 2.61
CA ALA A 171 1.22 14.79 3.60
C ALA A 171 1.27 13.43 2.88
N CYS A 172 2.33 12.65 3.13
CA CYS A 172 2.51 11.34 2.52
C CYS A 172 2.83 10.29 3.59
N ALA A 173 2.60 9.03 3.24
CA ALA A 173 2.84 7.91 4.13
C ALA A 173 3.45 6.73 3.37
N PHE A 174 4.36 6.04 4.04
CA PHE A 174 4.85 4.75 3.61
C PHE A 174 4.01 3.64 4.23
N ARG A 175 3.62 2.62 3.45
CA ARG A 175 2.83 1.51 3.97
C ARG A 175 3.68 0.27 4.14
N LEU A 176 3.67 -0.28 5.35
CA LEU A 176 4.17 -1.62 5.62
C LEU A 176 3.00 -2.60 5.66
N HIS A 177 3.08 -3.64 4.85
CA HIS A 177 2.18 -4.78 4.88
C HIS A 177 2.92 -5.95 5.48
N TYR A 178 2.33 -6.61 6.47
CA TYR A 178 2.90 -7.83 7.03
C TYR A 178 2.21 -9.06 6.43
N GLY A 179 2.91 -10.19 6.42
CA GLY A 179 2.39 -11.41 5.83
C GLY A 179 3.30 -12.60 6.03
N ASN A 180 3.00 -13.64 5.26
CA ASN A 180 3.78 -14.86 5.14
C ASN A 180 4.25 -15.02 3.70
N GLY A 181 5.42 -15.60 3.49
CA GLY A 181 5.96 -15.87 2.16
C GLY A 181 7.44 -15.52 2.09
N ASN A 182 8.23 -16.47 1.61
CA ASN A 182 9.62 -16.25 1.24
C ASN A 182 9.70 -16.08 -0.27
#